data_AF-A0A7L7S901-F1
#
_entry.id   AF-A0A7L7S901-F1
#
_cell.length_a   1.000
_cell.length_b   1.000
_cell.length_c   1.000
_cell.angle_alpha   90.00
_cell.angle_beta   90.00
_cell.angle_gamma   90.00
#
_symmetry.space_group_name_H-M   'P 1'
#
loop_
_entity.id
_entity.type
_entity.pdbx_description
1 polymer ?
#
loop_
_entity_poly.entity_id
_entity_poly.type
_entity_poly.pdbx_seq_one_letter_code
_entity_poly.pdbx_strand_id
1 'polypeptide(L)'
;KSMMITILLAFYFSMLQMYEYMEASFSMSDSSYGSTFFMTTGFHGIHVMIGTMFLMICFIRYLNIHFSNTHYFGFESAAWYWHFVDIIWLFLYMSIYWWGN
;
A
#
# COMPACT_ATOMS: atom_id res chain seq x y z
N LYS A 1 6.56 -9.49 -16.38
CA LYS A 1 5.27 -10.14 -16.02
C LYS A 1 4.96 -10.00 -14.52
N SER A 2 5.91 -10.27 -13.62
CA SER A 2 5.72 -10.11 -12.16
C SER A 2 5.27 -8.71 -11.72
N MET A 3 5.89 -7.63 -12.23
CA MET A 3 5.50 -6.25 -11.90
C MET A 3 4.03 -5.92 -12.15
N MET A 4 3.46 -6.47 -13.23
CA MET A 4 2.05 -6.20 -13.54
C MET A 4 1.13 -6.85 -12.51
N ILE A 5 1.50 -8.03 -12.02
CA ILE A 5 0.78 -8.72 -10.95
C ILE A 5 0.88 -7.92 -9.64
N THR A 6 2.06 -7.40 -9.28
CA THR A 6 2.22 -6.61 -8.05
C THR A 6 1.38 -5.34 -8.08
N ILE A 7 1.34 -4.65 -9.23
CA ILE A 7 0.49 -3.47 -9.42
C ILE A 7 -1.00 -3.84 -9.28
N LEU A 8 -1.46 -4.94 -9.90
CA LEU A 8 -2.85 -5.37 -9.81
C LEU A 8 -3.25 -5.73 -8.37
N LEU A 9 -2.38 -6.45 -7.65
CA LEU A 9 -2.60 -6.76 -6.23
C LEU A 9 -2.65 -5.51 -5.37
N ALA A 10 -1.84 -4.50 -5.69
CA ALA A 10 -1.84 -3.24 -4.99
C ALA A 10 -3.15 -2.44 -5.19
N PHE A 11 -3.68 -2.41 -6.42
CA PHE A 11 -5.00 -1.84 -6.68
C PHE A 11 -6.10 -2.63 -5.97
N TYR A 12 -6.00 -3.96 -5.96
CA TYR A 12 -6.94 -4.83 -5.27
C TYR A 12 -6.95 -4.54 -3.76
N PHE A 13 -5.78 -4.37 -3.13
CA PHE A 13 -5.67 -3.98 -1.73
C PHE A 13 -6.39 -2.65 -1.45
N SER A 14 -6.15 -1.61 -2.26
CA SER A 14 -6.81 -0.31 -2.07
C SER A 14 -8.34 -0.39 -2.22
N MET A 15 -8.84 -1.23 -3.14
CA MET A 15 -10.28 -1.45 -3.29
C MET A 15 -10.88 -2.18 -2.07
N LEU A 16 -10.18 -3.17 -1.52
CA LEU A 16 -10.60 -3.84 -0.30
C LEU A 16 -10.61 -2.88 0.90
N GLN A 17 -9.59 -2.04 1.04
CA GLN A 17 -9.52 -1.04 2.10
C GLN A 17 -10.66 -0.01 1.99
N MET A 18 -11.00 0.41 0.77
CA MET A 18 -12.14 1.29 0.55
C MET A 18 -13.47 0.60 0.87
N TYR A 19 -13.63 -0.67 0.51
CA TYR A 19 -14.82 -1.45 0.84
C TYR A 19 -14.99 -1.60 2.36
N GLU A 20 -13.90 -1.89 3.08
CA GLU A 20 -13.89 -1.93 4.54
C GLU A 20 -14.35 -0.60 5.15
N TYR A 21 -13.87 0.55 4.63
CA TYR A 21 -14.29 1.86 5.14
C TYR A 21 -15.76 2.17 4.89
N MET A 22 -16.37 1.61 3.84
CA MET A 22 -17.80 1.80 3.53
C MET A 22 -18.69 0.90 4.39
N GLU A 23 -18.24 -0.31 4.72
CA GLU A 23 -19.01 -1.29 5.51
C GLU A 23 -18.72 -1.22 7.02
N ALA A 24 -17.73 -0.42 7.45
CA ALA A 24 -17.41 -0.27 8.86
C ALA A 24 -18.62 0.23 9.66
N SER A 25 -18.97 -0.47 10.74
CA SER A 25 -20.07 -0.10 11.64
C SER A 25 -19.76 1.07 12.56
N PHE A 26 -18.57 1.67 12.41
CA PHE A 26 -18.08 2.78 13.20
C PHE A 26 -17.42 3.84 12.29
N SER A 27 -17.46 5.08 12.74
CA SER A 27 -16.88 6.23 12.05
C SER A 27 -15.65 6.77 12.77
N MET A 28 -14.91 7.67 12.10
CA MET A 28 -13.76 8.35 12.68
C MET A 28 -14.13 9.19 13.92
N SER A 29 -15.39 9.63 14.04
CA SER A 29 -15.86 10.46 15.16
C SER A 29 -16.43 9.66 16.34
N ASP A 30 -16.56 8.34 16.24
CA ASP A 30 -17.31 7.56 17.24
C ASP A 30 -16.56 7.36 18.56
N SER A 31 -15.24 7.16 18.49
CA SER A 31 -14.41 6.89 19.68
C SER A 31 -12.92 7.11 19.42
N SER A 32 -12.11 6.99 20.47
CA SER A 32 -10.65 6.92 20.35
C SER A 32 -10.20 5.75 19.48
N TYR A 33 -10.91 4.62 19.52
CA TYR A 33 -10.65 3.48 18.62
C TYR A 33 -10.91 3.86 17.16
N GLY A 34 -12.09 4.42 16.86
CA GLY A 34 -12.42 4.86 15.49
C GLY A 34 -11.40 5.86 14.93
N SER A 35 -11.05 6.88 15.72
CA SER A 35 -10.06 7.89 15.29
C SER A 35 -8.67 7.30 15.05
N THR A 36 -8.18 6.42 15.93
CA THR A 36 -6.88 5.75 15.76
C THR A 36 -6.88 4.77 14.59
N PHE A 37 -7.95 4.00 14.41
CA PHE A 37 -8.14 3.09 13.29
C PHE A 37 -8.04 3.82 11.95
N PHE A 38 -8.90 4.80 11.70
CA PHE A 38 -8.96 5.50 10.42
C PHE A 38 -7.71 6.35 10.15
N MET A 39 -7.11 6.95 11.18
CA MET A 39 -5.88 7.74 11.01
C MET A 39 -4.69 6.86 10.60
N THR A 40 -4.48 5.73 11.29
CA THR A 40 -3.32 4.87 11.05
C THR A 40 -3.46 4.05 9.76
N THR A 41 -4.62 3.41 9.55
CA THR A 41 -4.89 2.65 8.31
C THR A 41 -4.99 3.59 7.11
N GLY A 42 -5.56 4.79 7.28
CA GLY A 42 -5.67 5.79 6.21
C GLY A 42 -4.32 6.35 5.79
N PHE A 43 -3.45 6.68 6.75
CA PHE A 43 -2.09 7.12 6.46
C PHE A 43 -1.28 6.03 5.76
N HIS A 44 -1.41 4.78 6.18
CA HIS A 44 -0.83 3.64 5.49
C HIS A 44 -1.39 3.50 4.06
N GLY A 45 -2.71 3.64 3.87
CA GLY A 45 -3.36 3.63 2.55
C GLY A 45 -2.80 4.69 1.60
N ILE A 46 -2.45 5.88 2.11
CA ILE A 46 -1.73 6.90 1.31
C ILE A 46 -0.36 6.40 0.86
N HIS A 47 0.40 5.74 1.74
CA HIS A 47 1.71 5.17 1.38
C HIS A 47 1.58 4.06 0.35
N VAL A 48 0.55 3.21 0.46
CA VAL A 48 0.23 2.21 -0.56
C VAL A 48 -0.02 2.90 -1.91
N MET A 49 -0.83 3.96 -1.96
CA MET A 49 -1.09 4.72 -3.20
C MET A 49 0.17 5.35 -3.81
N ILE A 50 1.06 5.91 -2.98
CA ILE A 50 2.34 6.44 -3.45
C ILE A 50 3.21 5.31 -4.01
N GLY A 51 3.25 4.16 -3.32
CA GLY A 51 3.99 2.98 -3.76
C GLY A 51 3.46 2.42 -5.07
N THR A 52 2.14 2.38 -5.27
CA THR A 52 1.53 1.91 -6.52
C THR A 52 1.89 2.82 -7.69
N MET A 53 1.81 4.14 -7.50
CA MET A 53 2.23 5.12 -8.50
C MET A 53 3.72 4.97 -8.84
N PHE A 54 4.57 4.74 -7.83
CA PHE A 54 6.00 4.57 -8.05
C PHE A 54 6.31 3.29 -8.84
N LEU A 55 5.66 2.18 -8.52
CA LEU A 55 5.75 0.93 -9.29
C LEU A 55 5.19 1.09 -10.71
N MET A 56 4.08 1.82 -10.89
CA MET A 56 3.52 2.12 -12.21
C MET A 56 4.49 2.92 -13.07
N ILE A 57 5.14 3.95 -12.53
CA ILE A 57 6.16 4.72 -13.25
C ILE A 57 7.35 3.82 -13.63
N CYS A 58 7.80 2.95 -12.72
CA CYS A 58 8.84 1.98 -13.03
C CYS A 58 8.41 1.00 -14.12
N PHE A 59 7.16 0.54 -14.12
CA PHE A 59 6.63 -0.34 -15.17
C PHE A 59 6.59 0.36 -16.54
N ILE A 60 6.14 1.61 -16.61
CA ILE A 60 6.16 2.40 -17.85
C ILE A 60 7.59 2.60 -18.35
N ARG A 61 8.53 2.94 -17.46
CA ARG A 61 9.96 3.08 -17.80
C ARG A 61 10.57 1.77 -18.29
N TYR A 62 10.14 0.64 -17.73
CA TYR A 62 10.55 -0.69 -18.19
C TYR A 62 10.03 -0.99 -19.60
N LEU A 63 8.76 -0.67 -19.89
CA LEU A 63 8.18 -0.82 -21.24
C LEU A 63 8.89 0.05 -22.28
N ASN A 64 9.35 1.25 -21.90
CA ASN A 64 10.11 2.15 -22.76
C ASN A 64 11.61 1.79 -22.84
N ILE A 65 12.04 0.67 -22.25
CA ILE A 65 13.43 0.18 -22.30
C ILE A 65 14.43 1.19 -21.69
N HIS A 66 14.03 1.87 -20.61
CA HIS A 66 14.90 2.83 -19.91
C HIS A 66 15.87 2.18 -18.90
N PHE A 67 15.72 0.89 -18.60
CA PHE A 67 16.57 0.18 -17.63
C PHE A 67 17.57 -0.73 -18.34
N SER A 68 18.81 -0.73 -17.84
CA SER A 68 19.82 -1.73 -18.20
C SER A 68 20.05 -2.70 -17.04
N ASN A 69 20.68 -3.84 -17.32
CA ASN A 69 21.03 -4.83 -16.28
C ASN A 69 22.02 -4.29 -15.24
N THR A 70 22.64 -3.14 -15.46
CA THR A 70 23.59 -2.50 -14.52
C THR A 70 23.04 -1.23 -13.88
N HIS A 71 22.03 -0.60 -14.48
CA HIS A 71 21.46 0.67 -14.02
C HIS A 71 19.94 0.59 -13.91
N TYR A 72 19.46 0.15 -12.74
CA TYR A 72 18.03 0.02 -12.43
C TYR A 72 17.65 0.57 -11.04
N PHE A 73 18.41 1.53 -10.51
CA PHE A 73 18.20 2.09 -9.17
C PHE A 73 16.78 2.63 -8.92
N GLY A 74 16.13 3.20 -9.94
CA GLY A 74 14.74 3.66 -9.84
C GLY A 74 13.76 2.52 -9.54
N PHE A 75 13.99 1.33 -10.11
CA PHE A 75 13.22 0.14 -9.77
C PHE A 75 13.59 -0.38 -8.38
N GLU A 76 14.88 -0.42 -8.04
CA GLU A 76 15.34 -0.87 -6.73
C GLU A 76 14.69 -0.05 -5.62
N SER A 77 14.79 1.28 -5.66
CA SER A 77 14.14 2.18 -4.71
C SER A 77 12.62 1.99 -4.61
N ALA A 78 11.93 1.72 -5.72
CA ALA A 78 10.50 1.39 -5.70
C ALA A 78 10.22 0.05 -4.98
N ALA A 79 11.07 -0.96 -5.17
CA ALA A 79 10.96 -2.24 -4.48
C ALA A 79 11.22 -2.09 -2.96
N TRP A 80 12.24 -1.31 -2.56
CA TRP A 80 12.49 -1.00 -1.15
C TRP A 80 11.30 -0.28 -0.52
N TYR A 81 10.73 0.70 -1.21
CA TYR A 81 9.53 1.40 -0.74
C TYR A 81 8.33 0.46 -0.60
N TRP A 82 8.15 -0.45 -1.57
CA TRP A 82 7.06 -1.42 -1.53
C TRP A 82 7.17 -2.37 -0.33
N HIS A 83 8.36 -2.91 -0.07
CA HIS A 83 8.59 -3.76 1.11
C HIS A 83 8.42 -3.00 2.44
N PHE A 84 8.80 -1.73 2.50
CA PHE A 84 8.52 -0.89 3.67
C PHE A 84 7.02 -0.78 3.96
N VAL A 85 6.22 -0.55 2.91
CA VAL A 85 4.75 -0.50 3.02
C VAL A 85 4.21 -1.84 3.52
N ASP A 86 4.63 -2.97 2.94
CA ASP A 86 4.19 -4.30 3.36
C ASP A 86 4.49 -4.58 4.84
N ILE A 87 5.68 -4.21 5.32
CA ILE A 87 6.07 -4.41 6.73
C ILE A 87 5.16 -3.60 7.67
N ILE A 88 4.85 -2.34 7.33
CA ILE A 88 3.94 -1.51 8.13
C ILE A 88 2.55 -2.15 8.20
N TRP A 89 2.07 -2.70 7.09
CA TRP A 89 0.77 -3.37 7.08
C TRP A 89 0.73 -4.56 8.05
N LEU A 90 1.78 -5.38 8.10
CA LEU A 90 1.87 -6.48 9.05
C LEU A 90 1.77 -6.00 10.51
N PHE A 91 2.42 -4.87 10.84
CA PHE A 91 2.29 -4.28 12.17
C PHE A 91 0.87 -3.77 12.47
N LEU A 92 0.23 -3.09 11.51
CA LEU A 92 -1.14 -2.61 11.67
C LEU A 92 -2.11 -3.78 11.84
N TYR A 93 -1.95 -4.84 11.04
CA TYR A 93 -2.76 -6.05 11.15
C TYR A 93 -2.65 -6.71 12.52
N MET A 94 -1.43 -6.93 13.02
CA MET A 94 -1.22 -7.56 14.32
C MET A 94 -1.74 -6.71 15.49
N SER A 95 -1.55 -5.39 15.43
CA SER A 95 -1.87 -4.50 16.56
C SER A 95 -3.33 -4.08 16.61
N ILE A 96 -3.90 -3.65 15.49
CA ILE A 96 -5.25 -3.07 15.44
C ILE A 96 -6.28 -4.17 15.18
N TYR A 97 -6.07 -4.98 14.13
CA TYR A 97 -7.06 -5.96 13.71
C TYR A 97 -7.11 -7.19 14.59
N TRP A 98 -5.96 -7.66 15.07
CA TRP A 98 -5.89 -8.85 15.91
C TRP A 98 -5.90 -8.50 17.40
N TRP A 99 -4.89 -7.78 17.91
CA TRP A 99 -4.81 -7.53 19.36
C TRP A 99 -5.83 -6.51 19.87
N GLY A 100 -6.21 -5.54 19.04
CA GLY A 100 -7.13 -4.46 19.40
C GLY A 100 -8.63 -4.81 19.31
N ASN A 101 -8.97 -6.04 18.88
CA ASN A 101 -10.33 -6.58 18.82
C ASN A 101 -10.68 -7.46 20.02
#